data_AF-A0A382YQM0-F1
#
_entry.id   AF-A0A382YQM0-F1
#
_cell.length_a   1.000
_cell.length_b   1.000
_cell.length_c   1.000
_cell.angle_alpha   90.00
_cell.angle_beta   90.00
_cell.angle_gamma   90.00
#
_symmetry.space_group_name_H-M   'P 1'
#
loop_
_entity.id
_entity.type
_entity.pdbx_description
1 polymer ?
#
loop_
_entity_poly.entity_id
_entity_poly.type
_entity_poly.pdbx_seq_one_letter_code
_entity_poly.pdbx_strand_id
1 'polypeptide(L)'
;MGVGMGSAVAAAVETGNPVLAIEGDSAFGFSGMEIETICRYRLPVCVVVFNNGGIYRGMDSNFTGGTDVATTVFVENARYDKMIEAFGGVGIKVTSPDELGQAVNEAMDSGKPTLVNAVIDSSAGTESGRIGNLNPQSIVSKR
;
A
#
# COMPACT_ATOMS: atom_id res chain seq x y z
N MET A 1 0.51 -0.60 -12.24
CA MET A 1 0.12 -0.81 -10.84
C MET A 1 -0.76 -2.06 -10.76
N GLY A 2 -0.77 -2.77 -9.63
CA GLY A 2 -1.73 -3.87 -9.41
C GLY A 2 -1.24 -5.29 -9.62
N VAL A 3 0.04 -5.51 -9.92
CA VAL A 3 0.58 -6.88 -10.01
C VAL A 3 0.84 -7.52 -8.65
N GLY A 4 0.79 -6.72 -7.57
CA GLY A 4 1.24 -7.07 -6.22
C GLY A 4 0.66 -8.37 -5.67
N MET A 5 -0.66 -8.39 -5.41
CA MET A 5 -1.27 -9.55 -4.75
C MET A 5 -1.22 -10.81 -5.61
N GLY A 6 -1.45 -10.72 -6.92
CA GLY A 6 -1.34 -11.87 -7.83
C GLY A 6 0.06 -12.47 -7.86
N SER A 7 1.10 -11.61 -7.88
CA SER A 7 2.50 -12.05 -7.85
C SER A 7 2.87 -12.67 -6.50
N ALA A 8 2.37 -12.10 -5.39
CA ALA A 8 2.60 -12.62 -4.05
C ALA A 8 1.95 -14.01 -3.84
N VAL A 9 0.72 -14.20 -4.33
CA VAL A 9 0.04 -15.50 -4.33
C VAL A 9 0.84 -16.52 -5.13
N ALA A 10 1.24 -16.19 -6.37
CA ALA A 10 2.02 -17.10 -7.19
C ALA A 10 3.36 -17.45 -6.53
N ALA A 11 4.10 -16.48 -6.00
CA ALA A 11 5.37 -16.71 -5.32
C ALA A 11 5.21 -17.64 -4.11
N ALA A 12 4.18 -17.44 -3.28
CA ALA A 12 3.93 -18.28 -2.10
C ALA A 12 3.58 -19.72 -2.51
N VAL A 13 2.75 -19.89 -3.55
CA VAL A 13 2.32 -21.21 -4.04
C VAL A 13 3.47 -21.96 -4.71
N GLU A 14 4.17 -21.32 -5.64
CA GLU A 14 5.18 -22.00 -6.48
C GLU A 14 6.48 -22.29 -5.72
N THR A 15 6.82 -21.48 -4.72
CA THR A 15 8.07 -21.66 -3.97
C THR A 15 7.89 -22.32 -2.62
N GLY A 16 6.68 -22.29 -2.05
CA GLY A 16 6.41 -22.71 -0.67
C GLY A 16 7.07 -21.83 0.40
N ASN A 17 7.69 -20.70 0.02
CA ASN A 17 8.36 -19.80 0.96
C ASN A 17 7.42 -18.67 1.42
N PRO A 18 7.68 -18.10 2.62
CA PRO A 18 7.05 -16.84 3.04
C PRO A 18 7.34 -15.70 2.04
N VAL A 19 6.35 -14.84 1.83
CA VAL A 19 6.45 -13.70 0.88
C VAL A 19 6.20 -12.39 1.60
N LEU A 20 7.08 -11.42 1.38
CA LEU A 20 6.90 -10.03 1.79
C LEU A 20 6.57 -9.18 0.55
N ALA A 21 5.37 -8.62 0.50
CA ALA A 21 4.94 -7.68 -0.53
C ALA A 21 5.01 -6.25 0.02
N ILE A 22 5.72 -5.35 -0.66
CA ILE A 22 5.84 -3.93 -0.29
C ILE A 22 5.07 -3.12 -1.32
N GLU A 23 3.98 -2.52 -0.90
CA GLU A 23 3.02 -1.84 -1.77
C GLU A 23 2.88 -0.37 -1.38
N GLY A 24 2.80 0.53 -2.36
CA GLY A 24 2.19 1.84 -2.12
C GLY A 24 0.68 1.71 -1.99
N ASP A 25 0.03 2.53 -1.18
CA ASP A 25 -1.44 2.50 -0.99
C ASP A 25 -2.25 2.57 -2.30
N SER A 26 -1.82 3.38 -3.26
CA SER A 26 -2.40 3.43 -4.61
C SER A 26 -2.19 2.12 -5.36
N ALA A 27 -0.98 1.56 -5.31
CA ALA A 27 -0.64 0.32 -6.02
C ALA A 27 -1.45 -0.87 -5.47
N PHE A 28 -1.56 -0.94 -4.14
CA PHE A 28 -2.35 -1.94 -3.43
C PHE A 28 -3.82 -1.91 -3.88
N GLY A 29 -4.42 -0.72 -4.01
CA GLY A 29 -5.83 -0.57 -4.40
C GLY A 29 -6.24 -1.27 -5.70
N PHE A 30 -5.31 -1.51 -6.64
CA PHE A 30 -5.61 -2.22 -7.89
C PHE A 30 -5.82 -3.72 -7.73
N SER A 31 -5.28 -4.33 -6.66
CA SER A 31 -5.36 -5.78 -6.44
C SER A 31 -5.72 -6.17 -5.00
N GLY A 32 -6.00 -5.21 -4.14
CA GLY A 32 -6.13 -5.42 -2.69
C GLY A 32 -7.24 -6.39 -2.27
N MET A 33 -8.27 -6.59 -3.11
CA MET A 33 -9.31 -7.60 -2.83
C MET A 33 -8.78 -9.04 -2.81
N GLU A 34 -7.66 -9.31 -3.48
CA GLU A 34 -7.00 -10.62 -3.44
C GLU A 34 -6.39 -10.95 -2.07
N ILE A 35 -6.47 -10.02 -1.10
CA ILE A 35 -6.14 -10.35 0.28
C ILE A 35 -7.11 -11.39 0.88
N GLU A 36 -8.35 -11.43 0.39
CA GLU A 36 -9.27 -12.54 0.67
C GLU A 36 -8.69 -13.86 0.16
N THR A 37 -8.17 -13.89 -1.07
CA THR A 37 -7.53 -15.07 -1.67
C THR A 37 -6.35 -15.55 -0.81
N ILE A 38 -5.48 -14.64 -0.37
CA ILE A 38 -4.37 -14.96 0.54
C ILE A 38 -4.89 -15.60 1.83
N CYS A 39 -5.95 -15.04 2.43
CA CYS A 39 -6.54 -15.56 3.66
C CYS A 39 -7.20 -16.93 3.48
N ARG A 40 -8.04 -17.09 2.44
CA ARG A 40 -8.76 -18.33 2.13
C ARG A 40 -7.82 -19.51 1.91
N TYR A 41 -6.68 -19.28 1.25
CA TYR A 41 -5.65 -20.31 1.05
C TYR A 41 -4.63 -20.39 2.18
N ARG A 42 -4.73 -19.54 3.21
CA ARG A 42 -3.82 -19.50 4.36
C ARG A 42 -2.35 -19.38 3.94
N LEU A 43 -2.08 -18.52 2.94
CA LEU A 43 -0.74 -18.36 2.40
C LEU A 43 0.15 -17.52 3.34
N PRO A 44 1.45 -17.83 3.48
CA PRO A 44 2.38 -17.12 4.34
C PRO A 44 2.83 -15.79 3.70
N VAL A 45 1.88 -14.89 3.47
CA VAL A 45 2.13 -13.59 2.84
C VAL A 45 1.96 -12.47 3.87
N CYS A 46 3.00 -11.67 4.03
CA CYS A 46 2.96 -10.39 4.73
C CYS A 46 2.91 -9.26 3.68
N VAL A 47 1.85 -8.47 3.72
CA VAL A 47 1.69 -7.28 2.87
C VAL A 47 1.97 -6.05 3.71
N VAL A 48 2.96 -5.25 3.33
CA VAL A 48 3.21 -3.92 3.91
C VAL A 48 2.65 -2.88 2.96
N VAL A 49 1.63 -2.15 3.40
CA VAL A 49 1.10 -0.99 2.68
C VAL A 49 1.77 0.27 3.23
N PHE A 50 2.60 0.92 2.43
CA PHE A 50 3.09 2.26 2.71
C PHE A 50 2.01 3.29 2.41
N ASN A 51 1.39 3.77 3.48
CA ASN A 51 0.23 4.64 3.48
C ASN A 51 0.66 6.08 3.72
N ASN A 52 0.99 6.78 2.63
CA ASN A 52 1.17 8.24 2.60
C ASN A 52 -0.14 8.97 2.27
N GLY A 53 -1.24 8.24 2.03
CA GLY A 53 -2.54 8.82 1.74
C GLY A 53 -2.69 9.32 0.31
N GLY A 54 -1.99 8.73 -0.67
CA GLY A 54 -2.13 9.19 -2.05
C GLY A 54 -1.11 8.67 -3.07
N ILE A 55 -1.32 9.08 -4.32
CA ILE A 55 -0.42 8.80 -5.43
C ILE A 55 0.78 9.73 -5.33
N TYR A 56 1.97 9.16 -5.12
CA TYR A 56 3.24 9.86 -4.88
C TYR A 56 3.32 10.59 -3.53
N ARG A 57 2.28 11.37 -3.19
CA ARG A 57 2.11 12.11 -1.93
C ARG A 57 0.62 12.22 -1.59
N GLY A 58 0.30 12.53 -0.34
CA GLY A 58 -1.08 12.66 0.17
C GLY A 58 -1.55 14.09 0.43
N MET A 59 -0.81 15.10 -0.06
CA MET A 59 -0.98 16.51 0.34
C MET A 59 -1.36 17.45 -0.80
N ASP A 60 -1.63 16.93 -2.00
CA ASP A 60 -1.99 17.77 -3.14
C ASP A 60 -3.34 18.46 -2.92
N SER A 61 -3.49 19.67 -3.45
CA SER A 61 -4.74 20.44 -3.37
C SER A 61 -5.46 20.47 -4.72
N ASN A 62 -6.78 20.60 -4.68
CA ASN A 62 -7.59 20.70 -5.88
C ASN A 62 -7.35 22.06 -6.57
N PHE A 63 -6.69 22.04 -7.72
CA PHE A 63 -6.34 23.24 -8.49
C PHE A 63 -7.54 24.02 -9.04
N THR A 64 -8.74 23.43 -9.06
CA THR A 64 -9.97 24.13 -9.48
C THR A 64 -10.53 25.03 -8.38
N GLY A 65 -10.07 24.88 -7.13
CA GLY A 65 -10.59 25.60 -5.97
C GLY A 65 -11.98 25.13 -5.49
N GLY A 66 -12.51 24.05 -6.07
CA GLY A 66 -13.75 23.41 -5.62
C GLY A 66 -13.59 22.66 -4.29
N THR A 67 -14.71 22.12 -3.78
CA THR A 67 -14.75 21.37 -2.51
C THR A 67 -14.25 19.92 -2.64
N ASP A 68 -14.06 19.42 -3.85
CA ASP A 68 -13.57 18.07 -4.09
C ASP A 68 -12.09 17.94 -3.71
N VAL A 69 -11.69 16.75 -3.26
CA VAL A 69 -10.29 16.40 -3.00
C VAL A 69 -9.48 16.34 -4.30
N ALA A 70 -8.16 16.51 -4.20
CA ALA A 70 -7.27 16.32 -5.35
C ALA A 70 -7.30 14.86 -5.82
N THR A 71 -7.15 14.63 -7.13
CA THR A 71 -7.24 13.30 -7.75
C THR A 71 -6.15 12.33 -7.30
N THR A 72 -5.08 12.84 -6.68
CA THR A 72 -3.95 12.08 -6.15
C THR A 72 -4.05 11.84 -4.64
N VAL A 73 -5.05 12.39 -3.95
CA VAL A 73 -5.20 12.28 -2.49
C VAL A 73 -6.27 11.25 -2.12
N PHE A 74 -5.97 10.42 -1.15
CA PHE A 74 -6.86 9.40 -0.61
C PHE A 74 -7.35 9.74 0.80
N VAL A 75 -8.17 8.85 1.36
CA VAL A 75 -8.71 9.01 2.72
C VAL A 75 -7.56 9.03 3.72
N GLU A 76 -7.43 10.14 4.44
CA GLU A 76 -6.44 10.29 5.49
C GLU A 76 -6.63 9.20 6.57
N ASN A 77 -5.52 8.60 7.01
CA ASN A 77 -5.51 7.55 8.03
C ASN A 77 -6.35 6.30 7.67
N ALA A 78 -6.52 6.00 6.37
CA ALA A 78 -7.16 4.77 5.92
C ALA A 78 -6.58 3.53 6.63
N ARG A 79 -7.47 2.63 7.06
CA ARG A 79 -7.13 1.46 7.87
C ARG A 79 -7.09 0.17 7.05
N TYR A 80 -6.10 0.06 6.16
CA TYR A 80 -5.90 -1.14 5.33
C TYR A 80 -5.71 -2.41 6.16
N ASP A 81 -5.10 -2.29 7.35
CA ASP A 81 -4.98 -3.38 8.33
C ASP A 81 -6.35 -3.96 8.76
N LYS A 82 -7.41 -3.14 8.77
CA LYS A 82 -8.76 -3.64 9.08
C LYS A 82 -9.40 -4.41 7.92
N MET A 83 -8.91 -4.23 6.70
CA MET A 83 -9.41 -4.97 5.53
C MET A 83 -9.10 -6.46 5.65
N ILE A 84 -7.88 -6.83 6.05
CA ILE A 84 -7.50 -8.25 6.17
C ILE A 84 -8.20 -8.94 7.36
N GLU A 85 -8.47 -8.20 8.44
CA GLU A 85 -9.20 -8.73 9.61
C GLU A 85 -10.61 -9.20 9.22
N ALA A 86 -11.26 -8.53 8.26
CA ALA A 86 -12.57 -8.94 7.75
C ALA A 86 -12.56 -10.33 7.10
N PHE A 87 -11.39 -10.82 6.66
CA PHE A 87 -11.19 -12.15 6.07
C PHE A 87 -10.47 -13.12 7.01
N GLY A 88 -10.26 -12.74 8.27
CA GLY A 88 -9.64 -13.58 9.30
C GLY A 88 -8.12 -13.62 9.31
N GLY A 89 -7.44 -12.77 8.53
CA GLY A 89 -5.98 -12.57 8.66
C GLY A 89 -5.61 -11.57 9.75
N VAL A 90 -4.31 -11.30 9.89
CA VAL A 90 -3.75 -10.44 10.95
C VAL A 90 -3.57 -9.02 10.42
N GLY A 91 -4.26 -8.05 11.01
CA GLY A 91 -4.09 -6.62 10.72
C GLY A 91 -3.21 -5.93 11.75
N ILE A 92 -2.19 -5.19 11.31
CA ILE A 92 -1.31 -4.42 12.19
C ILE A 92 -1.18 -3.00 11.64
N LYS A 93 -1.40 -1.98 12.47
CA LYS A 93 -1.07 -0.59 12.12
C LYS A 93 0.23 -0.21 12.82
N VAL A 94 1.17 0.37 12.08
CA VAL A 94 2.44 0.85 12.62
C VAL A 94 2.69 2.31 12.22
N THR A 95 3.41 3.02 13.07
CA THR A 95 3.68 4.46 12.94
C THR A 95 5.16 4.82 13.14
N SER A 96 6.00 3.82 13.42
CA SER A 96 7.45 4.01 13.55
C SER A 96 8.23 2.90 12.84
N PRO A 97 9.51 3.16 12.49
CA PRO A 97 10.38 2.12 11.92
C PRO A 97 10.56 0.90 12.82
N ASP A 98 10.64 1.09 14.14
CA ASP A 98 10.80 0.01 15.11
C ASP A 98 9.55 -0.89 15.14
N GLU A 99 8.36 -0.29 15.19
CA GLU A 99 7.09 -1.01 15.11
C GLU A 99 6.97 -1.78 13.78
N LEU A 100 7.37 -1.16 12.66
CA LEU A 100 7.35 -1.81 11.35
C LEU A 100 8.29 -3.03 11.32
N GLY A 101 9.52 -2.87 11.81
CA GLY A 101 10.50 -3.96 11.87
C GLY A 101 9.99 -5.13 12.71
N GLN A 102 9.43 -4.84 13.88
CA GLN A 102 8.83 -5.86 14.74
C GLN A 102 7.65 -6.57 14.06
N ALA A 103 6.70 -5.80 13.53
CA ALA A 103 5.49 -6.35 12.90
C ALA A 103 5.82 -7.25 11.69
N VAL A 104 6.79 -6.85 10.86
CA VAL A 104 7.23 -7.67 9.71
C VAL A 104 7.89 -8.96 10.19
N ASN A 105 8.80 -8.90 11.16
CA ASN A 105 9.45 -10.10 11.68
C ASN A 105 8.42 -11.09 12.27
N GLU A 106 7.50 -10.60 13.11
CA GLU A 106 6.44 -11.43 13.69
C GLU A 106 5.52 -12.04 12.61
N ALA A 107 5.16 -11.27 11.58
CA ALA A 107 4.35 -11.74 10.47
C ALA A 107 5.04 -12.88 9.71
N MET A 108 6.32 -12.70 9.36
CA MET A 108 7.13 -13.66 8.63
C MET A 108 7.36 -14.95 9.43
N ASP A 109 7.62 -14.83 10.74
CA ASP A 109 7.79 -15.98 11.64
C ASP A 109 6.48 -16.75 11.87
N SER A 110 5.34 -16.05 11.89
CA SER A 110 4.04 -16.67 12.13
C SER A 110 3.53 -17.51 10.95
N GLY A 111 3.95 -17.18 9.73
CA GLY A 111 3.43 -17.75 8.49
C GLY A 111 1.95 -17.47 8.23
N LYS A 112 1.33 -16.52 8.96
CA LYS A 112 -0.09 -16.17 8.80
C LYS A 112 -0.25 -15.06 7.75
N PRO A 113 -1.36 -15.07 6.98
CA PRO A 113 -1.79 -13.92 6.19
C PRO A 113 -1.81 -12.65 7.03
N THR A 114 -0.96 -11.68 6.70
CA THR A 114 -0.79 -10.47 7.50
C THR A 114 -0.78 -9.23 6.61
N LEU A 115 -1.45 -8.15 7.04
CA LEU A 115 -1.35 -6.82 6.43
C LEU A 115 -0.87 -5.82 7.49
N VAL A 116 0.31 -5.25 7.24
CA VAL A 116 0.89 -4.16 8.01
C VAL A 116 0.60 -2.83 7.30
N ASN A 117 -0.24 -2.00 7.90
CA ASN A 117 -0.53 -0.64 7.45
C ASN A 117 0.52 0.30 8.06
N ALA A 118 1.54 0.63 7.26
CA ALA A 118 2.63 1.50 7.66
C ALA A 118 2.29 2.95 7.33
N VAL A 119 1.95 3.72 8.36
CA VAL A 119 1.73 5.16 8.21
C VAL A 119 3.06 5.83 7.91
N ILE A 120 3.13 6.52 6.78
CA ILE A 120 4.31 7.31 6.38
C ILE A 120 3.92 8.76 6.15
N ASP A 121 4.90 9.66 6.23
CA ASP A 121 4.67 11.08 6.00
C ASP A 121 4.13 11.32 4.58
N SER A 122 2.94 11.89 4.53
CA SER A 122 2.22 12.30 3.33
C SER A 122 3.02 13.18 2.36
N SER A 123 4.07 13.86 2.84
CA SER A 123 4.96 14.72 2.07
C SER A 123 6.29 14.08 1.66
N ALA A 124 6.61 12.88 2.13
CA ALA A 124 7.93 12.27 1.94
C ALA A 124 8.26 11.90 0.48
N GLY A 125 7.23 11.67 -0.34
CA GLY A 125 7.40 11.25 -1.73
C GLY A 125 7.60 12.40 -2.72
N THR A 126 8.22 12.07 -3.85
CA THR A 126 8.31 12.95 -5.03
C THR A 126 7.39 12.46 -6.13
N GLU A 127 6.83 13.38 -6.92
CA GLU A 127 5.97 13.04 -8.05
C GLU A 127 6.71 12.10 -9.02
N SER A 128 6.12 10.95 -9.29
CA SER A 128 6.70 9.87 -10.10
C SER A 128 8.05 9.32 -9.63
N GLY A 129 8.47 9.62 -8.40
CA GLY A 129 9.71 9.10 -7.83
C GLY A 129 10.93 9.42 -8.71
N ARG A 130 11.63 8.36 -9.14
CA ARG A 130 12.86 8.47 -9.95
C ARG A 130 12.62 8.83 -11.42
N ILE A 131 11.39 8.70 -11.92
CA ILE A 131 11.05 8.98 -13.32
C ILE A 131 10.32 10.31 -13.50
N GLY A 132 10.40 11.22 -12.51
CA GLY A 132 9.76 12.55 -12.58
C GLY A 132 10.23 13.40 -13.76
N ASN A 133 11.41 13.11 -14.33
CA ASN A 133 11.88 13.72 -15.57
C ASN A 133 11.02 13.38 -16.80
N LEU A 134 10.13 12.38 -16.70
CA LEU A 134 9.18 11.98 -17.74
C LEU A 134 7.77 12.57 -17.53
N ASN A 135 7.56 13.37 -16.48
CA ASN A 135 6.24 13.95 -16.21
C ASN A 135 5.83 14.88 -17.37
N PRO A 136 4.58 14.78 -17.85
CA PRO A 136 4.09 15.65 -18.92
C PRO A 136 4.13 17.11 -18.45
N GLN A 137 4.80 17.95 -19.24
CA GLN A 137 4.83 19.39 -18.97
C GLN A 137 3.45 19.96 -19.28
N SER A 138 2.74 20.43 -18.25
CA SER A 138 1.42 21.05 -18.44
C SER A 138 1.54 22.29 -19.33
N ILE A 139 0.94 22.23 -20.50
CA ILE A 139 0.81 23.38 -21.42
C ILE A 139 -0.26 24.38 -20.94
N VAL A 140 -1.06 24.01 -19.94
CA VAL A 140 -2.21 24.79 -19.45
C VAL A 140 -1.78 25.90 -18.49
N SER A 141 -0.64 25.76 -17.81
CA SER A 141 -0.10 26.77 -16.89
C SER A 141 0.58 27.98 -17.59
N LYS A 142 0.74 27.95 -18.92
CA LYS A 142 1.42 29.01 -19.70
C LYS A 142 0.48 30.08 -20.29
N ARG A 143 -0.77 30.19 -19.84
CA ARG A 143 -1.69 31.25 -20.27
C ARG A 143 -2.16 32.11 -19.11
#